data_AF-A0A7J8K890-F1
#
_entry.id   AF-A0A7J8K890-F1
#
_cell.length_a   1.000
_cell.length_b   1.000
_cell.length_c   1.000
_cell.angle_alpha   90.00
_cell.angle_beta   90.00
_cell.angle_gamma   90.00
#
_symmetry.space_group_name_H-M   'P 1'
#
loop_
_entity.id
_entity.type
_entity.pdbx_description
1 polymer ?
#
loop_
_entity_poly.entity_id
_entity_poly.type
_entity_poly.pdbx_seq_one_letter_code
_entity_poly.pdbx_strand_id
1 'polypeptide(L)'
;MMREKEELMLRLQDYEQKTKKAEKELSDQIQRALQLEEERKRAQEEAERLEAERMAALRSKEELEKQAVDQIKSQEQLAAELAEYTAKIALLEEARRRKEDEVEEWQHRAREAQDDLVKTKEELHLVMTAPPPPPPAYEPVGYHVQDSLQDEGTENSGYSAELSSEGILDDRNEEKRITEAEKNERVQRQLMTLSNELSQARDENKRTHNDIIHNENMRQGRDKYKTLRQIRQGNTKQRIDEFEAM
;
A
#
# COMPACT_ATOMS: atom_id res chain seq x y z
N MET A 1 23.90 -64.13 92.31
CA MET A 1 22.46 -63.86 92.53
C MET A 1 22.13 -62.36 92.51
N MET A 2 22.46 -61.54 93.52
CA MET A 2 22.12 -60.08 93.50
C MET A 2 22.93 -59.27 92.47
N ARG A 3 24.26 -59.44 92.43
CA ARG A 3 25.13 -58.70 91.47
C ARG A 3 24.84 -59.03 89.99
N GLU A 4 24.63 -60.31 89.67
CA GLU A 4 24.30 -60.74 88.29
C GLU A 4 22.95 -60.17 87.82
N LYS A 5 21.98 -60.03 88.72
CA LYS A 5 20.69 -59.40 88.41
C LYS A 5 20.86 -57.90 88.11
N GLU A 6 21.71 -57.20 88.87
CA GLU A 6 22.03 -55.79 88.63
C GLU A 6 22.76 -55.59 87.29
N GLU A 7 23.73 -56.43 86.96
CA GLU A 7 24.44 -56.40 85.67
C GLU A 7 23.50 -56.66 84.48
N LEU A 8 22.58 -57.63 84.61
CA LEU A 8 21.56 -57.91 83.59
C LEU A 8 20.60 -56.73 83.39
N MET A 9 20.18 -56.05 84.47
CA MET A 9 19.33 -54.86 84.38
C MET A 9 20.05 -53.69 83.69
N LEU A 10 21.31 -53.44 84.04
CA LEU A 10 22.13 -52.40 83.39
C LEU A 10 22.30 -52.67 81.89
N ARG A 11 22.55 -53.92 81.52
CA ARG A 11 22.70 -54.32 80.12
C ARG A 11 21.40 -54.20 79.34
N LEU A 12 20.26 -54.53 79.93
CA LEU A 12 18.94 -54.33 79.32
C LEU A 12 18.66 -52.84 79.09
N GLN A 13 18.97 -51.99 80.06
CA GLN A 13 18.79 -50.54 79.95
C GLN A 13 19.67 -49.93 78.84
N ASP A 14 20.92 -50.39 78.68
CA ASP A 14 21.79 -49.99 77.57
C ASP A 14 21.23 -50.41 76.20
N TYR A 15 20.68 -51.63 76.09
CA TYR A 15 20.00 -52.07 74.88
C TYR A 15 18.72 -51.27 74.57
N GLU A 16 17.92 -50.96 75.58
CA GLU A 16 16.73 -50.09 75.44
C GLU A 16 17.11 -48.68 74.97
N GLN A 17 18.19 -48.10 75.49
CA GLN A 17 18.67 -46.79 75.05
C GLN A 17 19.20 -46.82 73.61
N LYS A 18 19.96 -47.87 73.25
CA LYS A 18 20.47 -48.05 71.89
C LYS A 18 19.36 -48.26 70.87
N THR A 19 18.35 -49.06 71.19
CA THR A 19 17.18 -49.28 70.33
C THR A 19 16.39 -48.00 70.15
N LYS A 20 16.09 -47.25 71.23
CA LYS A 20 15.45 -45.93 71.12
C LYS A 20 16.21 -44.94 70.25
N LYS A 21 17.54 -44.93 70.37
CA LYS A 21 18.40 -44.06 69.54
C LYS A 21 18.34 -44.47 68.07
N ALA A 22 18.44 -45.76 67.78
CA ALA A 22 18.34 -46.29 66.41
C ALA A 22 16.96 -46.03 65.78
N GLU A 23 15.87 -46.20 66.54
CA GLU A 23 14.51 -45.89 66.08
C GLU A 23 14.35 -44.41 65.75
N LYS A 24 14.90 -43.52 66.60
CA LYS A 24 14.89 -42.08 66.34
C LYS A 24 15.69 -41.73 65.09
N GLU A 25 16.89 -42.26 64.95
CA GLU A 25 17.72 -42.03 63.77
C GLU A 25 17.05 -42.55 62.48
N LEU A 26 16.39 -43.71 62.53
CA LEU A 26 15.61 -44.24 61.42
C LEU A 26 14.41 -43.36 61.09
N SER A 27 13.66 -42.89 62.09
CA SER A 27 12.56 -41.95 61.89
C SER A 27 13.03 -40.65 61.25
N ASP A 28 14.15 -40.09 61.72
CA ASP A 28 14.75 -38.88 61.15
C ASP A 28 15.19 -39.10 59.70
N GLN A 29 15.75 -40.27 59.37
CA GLN A 29 16.12 -40.63 57.99
C GLN A 29 14.89 -40.77 57.08
N ILE A 30 13.82 -41.41 57.56
CA ILE A 30 12.57 -41.55 56.80
C ILE A 30 11.96 -40.17 56.52
N GLN A 31 11.94 -39.28 57.51
CA GLN A 31 11.43 -37.91 57.33
C GLN A 31 12.25 -37.13 56.30
N ARG A 32 13.59 -37.23 56.34
CA ARG A 32 14.45 -36.59 55.33
C ARG A 32 14.23 -37.16 53.93
N ALA A 33 14.07 -38.49 53.81
CA ALA A 33 13.80 -39.13 52.52
C ALA A 33 12.48 -38.65 51.92
N LEU A 34 11.42 -38.53 52.73
CA LEU A 34 10.12 -38.01 52.30
C LEU A 34 10.21 -36.56 51.83
N GLN A 35 10.95 -35.71 52.54
CA GLN A 35 11.17 -34.31 52.12
C GLN A 35 11.88 -34.22 50.78
N LEU A 36 12.95 -35.00 50.58
CA LEU A 36 13.68 -35.05 49.32
C LEU A 36 12.83 -35.59 48.16
N GLU A 37 11.96 -36.57 48.43
CA GLU A 37 11.03 -37.08 47.43
C GLU A 37 9.99 -36.03 47.02
N GLU A 38 9.46 -35.27 47.99
CA GLU A 38 8.53 -34.18 47.71
C GLU A 38 9.19 -33.05 46.91
N GLU A 39 10.42 -32.66 47.27
CA GLU A 39 11.21 -31.68 46.50
C GLU A 39 11.50 -32.17 45.09
N ARG A 40 11.89 -33.45 44.93
CA ARG A 40 12.11 -34.06 43.60
C ARG A 40 10.84 -34.01 42.77
N LYS A 41 9.69 -34.31 43.37
CA LYS A 41 8.39 -34.28 42.69
C LYS A 41 8.04 -32.87 42.23
N ARG A 42 8.19 -31.86 43.09
CA ARG A 42 7.97 -30.45 42.71
C ARG A 42 8.89 -29.99 41.59
N ALA A 43 10.17 -30.36 41.67
CA ALA A 43 11.14 -30.06 40.61
C ALA A 43 10.79 -30.74 39.28
N GLN A 44 10.30 -31.97 39.32
CA GLN A 44 9.84 -32.69 38.14
C GLN A 44 8.59 -32.04 37.52
N GLU A 45 7.58 -31.71 38.33
CA GLU A 45 6.37 -31.02 37.87
C GLU A 45 6.69 -29.65 37.24
N GLU A 46 7.64 -28.91 37.82
CA GLU A 46 8.10 -27.65 37.25
C GLU A 46 8.86 -27.85 35.93
N ALA A 47 9.71 -28.87 35.83
CA ALA A 47 10.40 -29.22 34.59
C ALA A 47 9.41 -29.59 33.48
N GLU A 48 8.39 -30.41 33.78
CA GLU A 48 7.34 -30.78 32.83
C GLU A 48 6.52 -29.56 32.38
N ARG A 49 6.22 -28.62 33.30
CA ARG A 49 5.55 -27.36 32.96
C ARG A 49 6.38 -26.52 32.00
N LEU A 50 7.67 -26.36 32.28
CA LEU A 50 8.59 -25.59 31.44
C LEU A 50 8.79 -26.25 30.07
N GLU A 51 8.83 -27.58 30.00
CA GLU A 51 8.90 -28.31 28.73
C GLU A 51 7.63 -28.14 27.90
N ALA A 52 6.45 -28.19 28.53
CA ALA A 52 5.18 -27.92 27.85
C ALA A 52 5.11 -26.48 27.31
N GLU A 53 5.55 -25.50 28.09
CA GLU A 53 5.63 -24.09 27.66
C GLU A 53 6.60 -23.91 26.49
N ARG A 54 7.79 -24.54 26.55
CA ARG A 54 8.75 -24.55 25.44
C ARG A 54 8.14 -25.14 24.18
N MET A 55 7.44 -26.27 24.28
CA MET A 55 6.80 -26.91 23.12
C MET A 55 5.67 -26.05 22.54
N ALA A 56 4.89 -25.35 23.37
CA ALA A 56 3.88 -24.42 22.91
C ALA A 56 4.52 -23.21 22.18
N ALA A 57 5.60 -22.65 22.73
CA ALA A 57 6.34 -21.57 22.09
C ALA A 57 6.95 -21.99 20.73
N LEU A 58 7.47 -23.22 20.63
CA LEU A 58 7.97 -23.76 19.36
C LEU A 58 6.88 -23.90 18.31
N ARG A 59 5.69 -24.41 18.68
CA ARG A 59 4.56 -24.49 17.73
C ARG A 59 4.10 -23.12 17.26
N SER A 60 3.97 -22.17 18.17
CA SER A 60 3.61 -20.79 17.81
C SER A 60 4.65 -20.17 16.87
N LYS A 61 5.94 -20.43 17.11
CA LYS A 61 7.02 -20.02 16.21
C LYS A 61 6.88 -20.67 14.83
N GLU A 62 6.65 -21.97 14.74
CA GLU A 62 6.47 -22.69 13.46
C GLU A 62 5.24 -22.17 12.67
N GLU A 63 4.16 -21.82 13.36
CA GLU A 63 2.97 -21.22 12.75
C GLU A 63 3.28 -19.84 12.16
N LEU A 64 4.03 -18.99 12.88
CA LEU A 64 4.48 -17.70 12.38
C LEU A 64 5.42 -17.85 11.18
N GLU A 65 6.33 -18.81 11.20
CA GLU A 65 7.22 -19.10 10.07
C GLU A 65 6.43 -19.53 8.82
N LYS A 66 5.40 -20.38 8.98
CA LYS A 66 4.51 -20.75 7.86
C LYS A 66 3.78 -19.53 7.29
N GLN A 67 3.22 -18.68 8.16
CA GLN A 67 2.55 -17.45 7.73
C GLN A 67 3.50 -16.52 6.98
N ALA A 68 4.75 -16.39 7.44
CA ALA A 68 5.77 -15.59 6.76
C ALA A 68 6.10 -16.13 5.37
N VAL A 69 6.25 -17.45 5.23
CA VAL A 69 6.48 -18.10 3.93
C VAL A 69 5.32 -17.86 2.97
N ASP A 70 4.08 -18.00 3.43
CA ASP A 70 2.91 -17.77 2.58
C ASP A 70 2.76 -16.29 2.19
N GLN A 71 3.13 -15.37 3.10
CA GLN A 71 3.20 -13.95 2.79
C GLN A 71 4.25 -13.63 1.71
N ILE A 72 5.44 -14.25 1.77
CA ILE A 72 6.49 -14.08 0.76
C ILE A 72 6.00 -14.60 -0.60
N LYS A 73 5.40 -15.79 -0.66
CA LYS A 73 4.84 -16.33 -1.91
C LYS A 73 3.79 -15.39 -2.52
N SER A 74 2.92 -14.81 -1.69
CA SER A 74 1.93 -13.83 -2.16
C SER A 74 2.61 -12.56 -2.69
N GLN A 75 3.66 -12.06 -2.03
CA GLN A 75 4.42 -10.91 -2.53
C GLN A 75 5.14 -11.21 -3.86
N GLU A 76 5.71 -12.41 -4.00
CA GLU A 76 6.34 -12.86 -5.25
C GLU A 76 5.33 -12.92 -6.40
N GLN A 77 4.11 -13.41 -6.16
CA GLN A 77 3.04 -13.42 -7.15
C GLN A 77 2.67 -11.99 -7.59
N LEU A 78 2.45 -11.09 -6.64
CA LEU A 78 2.15 -9.68 -6.94
C LEU A 78 3.29 -9.01 -7.70
N ALA A 79 4.54 -9.29 -7.36
CA ALA A 79 5.70 -8.77 -8.06
C ALA A 79 5.79 -9.29 -9.50
N ALA A 80 5.46 -10.57 -9.73
CA ALA A 80 5.41 -11.16 -11.07
C ALA A 80 4.31 -10.52 -11.94
N GLU A 81 3.10 -10.32 -11.38
CA GLU A 81 2.01 -9.63 -12.08
C GLU A 81 2.38 -8.19 -12.44
N LEU A 82 2.99 -7.44 -11.51
CA LEU A 82 3.50 -6.09 -11.78
C LEU A 82 4.55 -6.06 -12.89
N ALA A 83 5.47 -7.04 -12.92
CA ALA A 83 6.45 -7.17 -13.98
C ALA A 83 5.78 -7.44 -15.34
N GLU A 84 4.75 -8.29 -15.38
CA GLU A 84 3.98 -8.56 -16.60
C GLU A 84 3.27 -7.30 -17.13
N TYR A 85 2.58 -6.56 -16.25
CA TYR A 85 1.94 -5.30 -16.64
C TYR A 85 2.96 -4.26 -17.11
N THR A 86 4.11 -4.17 -16.45
CA THR A 86 5.19 -3.27 -16.84
C THR A 86 5.72 -3.63 -18.24
N ALA A 87 5.94 -4.91 -18.52
CA ALA A 87 6.35 -5.37 -19.85
C ALA A 87 5.28 -5.07 -20.92
N LYS A 88 4.01 -5.25 -20.59
CA LYS A 88 2.89 -4.92 -21.48
C LYS A 88 2.82 -3.43 -21.80
N ILE A 89 3.01 -2.57 -20.80
CA ILE A 89 3.07 -1.11 -20.98
C ILE A 89 4.23 -0.75 -21.92
N ALA A 90 5.43 -1.28 -21.68
CA ALA A 90 6.59 -1.01 -22.52
C ALA A 90 6.37 -1.42 -23.99
N LEU A 91 5.74 -2.57 -24.24
CA LEU A 91 5.38 -2.99 -25.60
C LEU A 91 4.38 -2.04 -26.27
N LEU A 92 3.37 -1.57 -25.53
CA LEU A 92 2.38 -0.61 -26.03
C LEU A 92 3.01 0.76 -26.31
N GLU A 93 3.93 1.22 -25.45
CA GLU A 93 4.68 2.46 -25.65
C GLU A 93 5.59 2.37 -26.88
N GLU A 94 6.27 1.25 -27.08
CA GLU A 94 7.11 1.05 -28.27
C GLU A 94 6.26 0.96 -29.55
N ALA A 95 5.11 0.29 -29.51
CA ALA A 95 4.18 0.25 -30.63
C ALA A 95 3.62 1.65 -30.97
N ARG A 96 3.29 2.44 -29.95
CA ARG A 96 2.88 3.84 -30.11
C ARG A 96 4.00 4.66 -30.74
N ARG A 97 5.23 4.55 -30.24
CA ARG A 97 6.40 5.26 -30.79
C ARG A 97 6.62 4.96 -32.27
N ARG A 98 6.52 3.68 -32.67
CA ARG A 98 6.59 3.31 -34.10
C ARG A 98 5.51 3.99 -34.95
N LYS A 99 4.29 4.13 -34.42
CA LYS A 99 3.20 4.83 -35.12
C LYS A 99 3.41 6.34 -35.16
N GLU A 100 3.99 6.93 -34.13
CA GLU A 100 4.40 8.33 -34.13
C GLU A 100 5.48 8.58 -35.20
N ASP A 101 6.50 7.73 -35.26
CA ASP A 101 7.56 7.79 -36.30
C ASP A 101 6.96 7.68 -37.72
N GLU A 102 5.99 6.78 -37.96
CA GLU A 102 5.27 6.68 -39.23
C GLU A 102 4.52 7.98 -39.57
N VAL A 103 3.82 8.57 -38.60
CA VAL A 103 3.07 9.83 -38.80
C VAL A 103 4.02 10.98 -39.15
N GLU A 104 5.16 11.09 -38.46
CA GLU A 104 6.18 12.09 -38.78
C GLU A 104 6.71 11.94 -40.22
N GLU A 105 6.96 10.70 -40.66
CA GLU A 105 7.40 10.44 -42.03
C GLU A 105 6.34 10.84 -43.06
N TRP A 106 5.06 10.54 -42.80
CA TRP A 106 3.95 10.96 -43.67
C TRP A 106 3.78 12.48 -43.68
N GLN A 107 3.96 13.16 -42.55
CA GLN A 107 3.92 14.62 -42.48
C GLN A 107 5.07 15.25 -43.28
N HIS A 108 6.28 14.68 -43.21
CA HIS A 108 7.41 15.13 -44.02
C HIS A 108 7.12 15.00 -45.51
N ARG A 109 6.67 13.81 -45.96
CA ARG A 109 6.31 13.55 -47.36
C ARG A 109 5.20 14.49 -47.85
N ALA A 110 4.18 14.75 -47.01
CA ALA A 110 3.10 15.66 -47.37
C ALA A 110 3.60 17.11 -47.55
N ARG A 111 4.54 17.55 -46.71
CA ARG A 111 5.18 18.87 -46.83
C ARG A 111 6.00 18.98 -48.11
N GLU A 112 6.82 17.98 -48.43
CA GLU A 112 7.61 17.95 -49.67
C GLU A 112 6.71 18.02 -50.90
N ALA A 113 5.61 17.25 -50.93
CA ALA A 113 4.64 17.29 -52.01
C ALA A 113 3.94 18.66 -52.15
N GLN A 114 3.67 19.32 -51.02
CA GLN A 114 3.10 20.67 -51.01
C GLN A 114 4.09 21.69 -51.57
N ASP A 115 5.36 21.63 -51.16
CA ASP A 115 6.42 22.53 -51.64
C ASP A 115 6.64 22.36 -53.16
N ASP A 116 6.62 21.14 -53.68
CA ASP A 116 6.73 20.89 -55.12
C ASP A 116 5.49 21.37 -55.89
N LEU A 117 4.29 21.28 -55.31
CA LEU A 117 3.09 21.87 -55.90
C LEU A 117 3.17 23.40 -55.98
N VAL A 118 3.74 24.05 -54.96
CA VAL A 118 3.96 25.51 -54.98
C VAL A 118 4.95 25.88 -56.08
N LYS A 119 6.10 25.21 -56.17
CA LYS A 119 7.09 25.45 -57.24
C LYS A 119 6.48 25.29 -58.64
N THR A 120 5.73 24.22 -58.87
CA THR A 120 5.10 23.99 -60.19
C THR A 120 4.03 25.04 -60.52
N LYS A 121 3.29 25.54 -59.52
CA LYS A 121 2.38 26.69 -59.71
C LYS A 121 3.13 27.97 -60.04
N GLU A 122 4.24 28.25 -59.36
CA GLU A 122 5.08 29.41 -59.63
C GLU A 122 5.71 29.35 -61.03
N GLU A 123 6.24 28.20 -61.44
CA GLU A 123 6.75 27.96 -62.80
C GLU A 123 5.66 28.13 -63.86
N LEU A 124 4.47 27.56 -63.64
CA LEU A 124 3.32 27.72 -64.53
C LEU A 124 2.89 29.18 -64.64
N HIS A 125 2.83 29.90 -63.51
CA HIS A 125 2.50 31.32 -63.48
C HIS A 125 3.52 32.13 -64.27
N LEU A 126 4.81 31.85 -64.09
CA LEU A 126 5.89 32.50 -64.84
C LEU A 126 5.74 32.29 -66.36
N VAL A 127 5.41 31.07 -66.80
CA VAL A 127 5.15 30.74 -68.20
C VAL A 127 3.88 31.43 -68.73
N MET A 128 2.82 31.51 -67.94
CA MET A 128 1.57 32.19 -68.33
C MET A 128 1.68 33.73 -68.35
N THR A 129 2.62 34.30 -67.60
CA THR A 129 2.94 35.74 -67.66
C THR A 129 3.83 36.14 -68.84
N ALA A 130 4.22 35.18 -69.69
CA ALA A 130 4.82 35.49 -70.98
C ALA A 130 3.80 36.25 -71.87
N PRO A 131 4.18 37.41 -72.45
CA PRO A 131 3.24 38.30 -73.10
C PRO A 131 2.63 37.65 -74.35
N PRO A 132 1.30 37.63 -74.53
CA PRO A 132 0.70 37.19 -75.78
C PRO A 132 0.96 38.23 -76.90
N PRO A 133 1.07 37.81 -78.18
CA PRO A 133 1.01 38.75 -79.29
C PRO A 133 -0.37 39.43 -79.34
N PRO A 134 -0.46 40.72 -79.69
CA PRO A 134 -1.68 41.51 -79.49
C PRO A 134 -2.73 41.22 -80.58
N PRO A 135 -4.01 41.10 -80.21
CA PRO A 135 -5.11 41.48 -81.08
C PRO A 135 -5.98 42.59 -80.44
N PRO A 136 -6.83 43.26 -81.25
CA PRO A 136 -7.26 44.63 -81.00
C PRO A 136 -8.37 44.77 -79.95
N ALA A 137 -8.46 46.00 -79.46
CA ALA A 137 -9.36 46.50 -78.42
C ALA A 137 -10.83 46.15 -78.62
N TYR A 138 -11.50 45.75 -77.54
CA TYR A 138 -12.90 46.07 -77.26
C TYR A 138 -13.12 46.28 -75.75
N GLU A 139 -14.05 47.19 -75.49
CA GLU A 139 -14.43 47.86 -74.25
C GLU A 139 -15.32 47.02 -73.29
N PRO A 140 -15.65 47.54 -72.09
CA PRO A 140 -15.86 46.75 -70.87
C PRO A 140 -17.32 46.31 -70.64
N VAL A 141 -17.49 45.18 -69.96
CA VAL A 141 -18.77 44.79 -69.36
C VAL A 141 -18.50 44.16 -67.99
N GLY A 142 -19.05 44.78 -66.95
CA GLY A 142 -18.91 44.31 -65.57
C GLY A 142 -19.75 43.08 -65.28
N TYR A 143 -19.34 42.30 -64.28
CA TYR A 143 -20.25 41.61 -63.38
C TYR A 143 -19.65 41.52 -61.97
N HIS A 144 -20.56 41.78 -61.05
CA HIS A 144 -20.48 41.70 -59.61
C HIS A 144 -20.37 40.24 -59.15
N VAL A 145 -19.44 39.90 -58.26
CA VAL A 145 -19.66 38.87 -57.23
C VAL A 145 -18.96 39.29 -55.94
N GLN A 146 -19.77 39.81 -55.03
CA GLN A 146 -19.53 39.84 -53.60
C GLN A 146 -20.25 38.61 -53.02
N ASP A 147 -19.53 37.75 -52.30
CA ASP A 147 -20.12 36.91 -51.24
C ASP A 147 -18.96 36.43 -50.34
N SER A 148 -18.70 37.12 -49.23
CA SER A 148 -19.26 36.83 -47.90
C SER A 148 -18.33 35.93 -47.09
N LEU A 149 -17.35 36.60 -46.46
CA LEU A 149 -16.77 36.15 -45.20
C LEU A 149 -17.92 36.12 -44.18
N GLN A 150 -18.57 34.97 -44.06
CA GLN A 150 -19.57 34.73 -43.03
C GLN A 150 -18.85 34.23 -41.78
N ASP A 151 -18.47 35.21 -40.97
CA ASP A 151 -18.31 35.10 -39.52
C ASP A 151 -19.69 34.73 -38.94
N GLU A 152 -20.01 33.45 -38.85
CA GLU A 152 -21.11 32.99 -38.00
C GLU A 152 -20.59 32.83 -36.58
N GLY A 153 -20.82 33.89 -35.81
CA GLY A 153 -20.88 33.82 -34.36
C GLY A 153 -21.88 32.75 -33.94
N THR A 154 -21.35 31.61 -33.50
CA THR A 154 -22.07 30.77 -32.55
C THR A 154 -22.19 31.57 -31.27
N GLU A 155 -23.41 32.02 -30.99
CA GLU A 155 -23.84 32.54 -29.71
C GLU A 155 -23.32 31.64 -28.59
N ASN A 156 -22.28 32.12 -27.91
CA ASN A 156 -21.78 31.52 -26.67
C ASN A 156 -22.78 31.85 -25.55
N SER A 157 -23.96 31.24 -25.62
CA SER A 157 -24.95 31.20 -24.54
C SER A 157 -24.51 30.16 -23.52
N GLY A 158 -23.37 30.44 -22.89
CA GLY A 158 -22.79 29.65 -21.83
C GLY A 158 -21.80 30.54 -21.11
N TYR A 159 -21.95 30.68 -19.79
CA TYR A 159 -20.93 31.29 -18.96
C TYR A 159 -19.67 30.40 -19.01
N SER A 160 -18.89 30.54 -20.08
CA SER A 160 -17.64 29.82 -20.31
C SER A 160 -16.51 30.83 -20.22
N ALA A 161 -15.57 30.55 -19.31
CA ALA A 161 -14.36 31.33 -19.12
C ALA A 161 -13.16 30.40 -19.24
N GLU A 162 -12.20 30.75 -20.08
CA GLU A 162 -10.91 30.07 -20.10
C GLU A 162 -10.15 30.38 -18.80
N LEU A 163 -9.67 29.33 -18.13
CA LEU A 163 -8.86 29.47 -16.94
C LEU A 163 -7.40 29.70 -17.37
N SER A 164 -6.84 30.86 -17.01
CA SER A 164 -5.43 31.16 -17.28
C SER A 164 -4.52 30.24 -16.48
N SER A 165 -3.56 29.59 -17.17
CA SER A 165 -2.50 28.79 -16.55
C SER A 165 -1.28 29.62 -16.13
N GLU A 166 -1.29 30.93 -16.38
CA GLU A 166 -0.15 31.81 -16.14
C GLU A 166 0.19 31.89 -14.63
N GLY A 167 1.36 31.39 -14.24
CA GLY A 167 1.86 31.46 -12.85
C GLY A 167 1.69 30.21 -12.00
N ILE A 168 1.13 29.10 -12.52
CA ILE A 168 1.08 27.81 -11.80
C ILE A 168 2.43 27.08 -11.98
N LEU A 169 3.40 27.41 -11.12
CA LEU A 169 4.75 26.83 -11.16
C LEU A 169 4.88 25.49 -10.41
N ASP A 170 3.89 25.13 -9.58
CA ASP A 170 3.96 23.96 -8.70
C ASP A 170 2.59 23.27 -8.59
N ASP A 171 2.16 22.72 -9.73
CA ASP A 171 0.92 21.97 -9.85
C ASP A 171 1.00 20.66 -9.03
N ARG A 172 -0.12 20.27 -8.41
CA ARG A 172 -0.28 19.01 -7.66
C ARG A 172 0.62 18.82 -6.42
N ASN A 173 1.02 19.91 -5.77
CA ASN A 173 1.81 19.88 -4.53
C ASN A 173 1.25 18.98 -3.41
N GLU A 174 -0.06 18.84 -3.38
CA GLU A 174 -0.79 17.98 -2.46
C GLU A 174 -0.42 16.50 -2.53
N GLU A 175 0.20 16.05 -3.62
CA GLU A 175 0.72 14.69 -3.72
C GLU A 175 1.89 14.43 -2.77
N LYS A 176 2.69 15.45 -2.44
CA LYS A 176 3.78 15.32 -1.48
C LYS A 176 3.34 15.54 -0.02
N ARG A 177 2.08 15.95 0.20
CA ARG A 177 1.57 16.23 1.55
C ARG A 177 1.31 14.92 2.32
N ILE A 178 1.58 15.01 3.61
CA ILE A 178 1.26 14.00 4.63
C ILE A 178 0.36 14.64 5.68
N THR A 179 -0.39 13.82 6.43
CA THR A 179 -1.26 14.36 7.48
C THR A 179 -0.46 14.83 8.69
N GLU A 180 -0.99 15.79 9.44
CA GLU A 180 -0.33 16.24 10.67
C GLU A 180 -0.21 15.10 11.69
N ALA A 181 -1.19 14.21 11.75
CA ALA A 181 -1.14 13.02 12.59
C ALA A 181 -0.02 12.03 12.18
N GLU A 182 0.39 12.03 10.91
CA GLU A 182 1.52 11.22 10.41
C GLU A 182 2.86 11.94 10.59
N LYS A 183 2.89 13.26 10.45
CA LYS A 183 4.11 14.07 10.60
C LYS A 183 4.51 14.29 12.07
N ASN A 184 3.52 14.38 12.96
CA ASN A 184 3.71 14.83 14.33
C ASN A 184 3.35 13.72 15.33
N GLU A 185 4.38 13.06 15.84
CA GLU A 185 4.24 11.94 16.77
C GLU A 185 3.45 12.30 18.03
N ARG A 186 3.57 13.55 18.52
CA ARG A 186 2.81 14.02 19.68
C ARG A 186 1.31 14.01 19.38
N VAL A 187 0.90 14.52 18.22
CA VAL A 187 -0.50 14.54 17.78
C VAL A 187 -1.02 13.12 17.61
N GLN A 188 -0.22 12.23 17.00
CA GLN A 188 -0.57 10.82 16.84
C GLN A 188 -0.85 10.15 18.19
N ARG A 189 0.07 10.30 19.15
CA ARG A 189 -0.08 9.73 20.50
C ARG A 189 -1.30 10.29 21.22
N GLN A 190 -1.53 11.61 21.13
CA GLN A 190 -2.70 12.24 21.74
C GLN A 190 -4.02 11.69 21.17
N LEU A 191 -4.10 11.49 19.86
CA LEU A 191 -5.26 10.88 19.22
C LEU A 191 -5.47 9.42 19.65
N MET A 192 -4.39 8.63 19.75
CA MET A 192 -4.47 7.25 20.25
C MET A 192 -4.96 7.18 21.70
N THR A 193 -4.43 8.03 22.58
CA THR A 193 -4.86 8.13 23.98
C THR A 193 -6.34 8.48 24.07
N LEU A 194 -6.77 9.55 23.38
CA LEU A 194 -8.17 9.98 23.39
C LEU A 194 -9.09 8.92 22.80
N SER A 195 -8.68 8.23 21.74
CA SER A 195 -9.44 7.12 21.16
C SER A 195 -9.64 5.97 22.15
N ASN A 196 -8.61 5.63 22.93
CA ASN A 196 -8.69 4.59 23.95
C ASN A 196 -9.60 5.01 25.11
N GLU A 197 -9.49 6.25 25.60
CA GLU A 197 -10.35 6.79 26.66
C GLU A 197 -11.83 6.81 26.24
N LEU A 198 -12.12 7.31 25.04
CA LEU A 198 -13.50 7.39 24.53
C LEU A 198 -14.10 6.02 24.21
N SER A 199 -13.28 5.02 23.88
CA SER A 199 -13.76 3.66 23.56
C SER A 199 -14.53 3.01 24.71
N GLN A 200 -14.18 3.34 25.96
CA GLN A 200 -14.83 2.78 27.15
C GLN A 200 -16.23 3.34 27.39
N ALA A 201 -16.47 4.58 26.96
CA ALA A 201 -17.74 5.28 27.11
C ALA A 201 -18.60 5.25 25.84
N ARG A 202 -18.12 4.62 24.76
CA ARG A 202 -18.80 4.62 23.46
C ARG A 202 -19.99 3.67 23.45
N ASP A 203 -21.16 4.17 23.06
CA ASP A 203 -22.35 3.37 22.75
C ASP A 203 -22.32 2.92 21.29
N GLU A 204 -22.17 1.61 21.06
CA GLU A 204 -22.05 1.03 19.72
C GLU A 204 -23.33 1.13 18.89
N ASN A 205 -24.49 1.33 19.53
CA ASN A 205 -25.76 1.49 18.83
C ASN A 205 -25.99 2.91 18.29
N LYS A 206 -25.11 3.86 18.65
CA LYS A 206 -25.21 5.27 18.24
C LYS A 206 -24.19 5.68 17.19
N ARG A 207 -23.60 4.72 16.48
CA ARG A 207 -22.69 5.00 15.36
C ARG A 207 -23.46 5.60 14.19
N THR A 208 -22.97 6.73 13.68
CA THR A 208 -23.48 7.33 12.44
C THR A 208 -22.89 6.62 11.22
N HIS A 209 -23.50 6.82 10.05
CA HIS A 209 -22.96 6.28 8.80
C HIS A 209 -21.52 6.78 8.52
N ASN A 210 -21.24 8.05 8.82
CA ASN A 210 -19.92 8.63 8.65
C ASN A 210 -18.88 8.01 9.60
N ASP A 211 -19.28 7.60 10.81
CA ASP A 211 -18.37 6.91 11.74
C ASP A 211 -17.95 5.55 11.17
N ILE A 212 -18.88 4.83 10.54
CA ILE A 212 -18.59 3.54 9.90
C ILE A 212 -17.60 3.74 8.75
N ILE A 213 -17.85 4.72 7.87
CA ILE A 213 -16.95 5.05 6.75
C ILE A 213 -15.57 5.46 7.28
N HIS A 214 -15.50 6.30 8.31
CA HIS A 214 -14.23 6.74 8.88
C HIS A 214 -13.44 5.57 9.47
N ASN A 215 -14.09 4.68 10.25
CA ASN A 215 -13.43 3.50 10.80
C ASN A 215 -12.92 2.57 9.68
N GLU A 216 -13.68 2.39 8.61
CA GLU A 216 -13.24 1.60 7.45
C GLU A 216 -12.04 2.23 6.74
N ASN A 217 -12.06 3.55 6.53
CA ASN A 217 -10.93 4.27 5.94
C ASN A 217 -9.67 4.13 6.79
N MET A 218 -9.79 4.29 8.12
CA MET A 218 -8.69 4.10 9.06
C MET A 218 -8.17 2.65 9.04
N ARG A 219 -9.08 1.66 9.00
CA ARG A 219 -8.75 0.22 8.92
C ARG A 219 -7.95 -0.11 7.65
N GLN A 220 -8.28 0.53 6.53
CA GLN A 220 -7.57 0.38 5.26
C GLN A 220 -6.31 1.27 5.15
N GLY A 221 -5.97 2.04 6.20
CA GLY A 221 -4.82 2.95 6.18
C GLY A 221 -4.98 4.14 5.22
N ARG A 222 -6.22 4.49 4.85
CA ARG A 222 -6.52 5.62 3.97
C ARG A 222 -6.48 6.92 4.76
N ASP A 223 -5.86 7.93 4.16
CA ASP A 223 -5.92 9.31 4.62
C ASP A 223 -6.30 10.26 3.50
N LYS A 224 -6.52 11.54 3.83
CA LYS A 224 -6.96 12.56 2.88
C LYS A 224 -6.03 12.70 1.67
N TYR A 225 -4.71 12.72 1.87
CA TYR A 225 -3.74 12.95 0.80
C TYR A 225 -3.43 11.65 0.04
N LYS A 226 -3.39 10.50 0.72
CA LYS A 226 -3.30 9.17 0.08
C LYS A 226 -4.48 8.93 -0.86
N THR A 227 -5.69 9.22 -0.40
CA THR A 227 -6.91 9.07 -1.21
C THR A 227 -6.89 10.02 -2.40
N LEU A 228 -6.49 11.29 -2.20
CA LEU A 228 -6.41 12.28 -3.28
C LEU A 228 -5.39 11.87 -4.36
N ARG A 229 -4.24 11.34 -3.96
CA ARG A 229 -3.26 10.76 -4.88
C ARG A 229 -3.86 9.62 -5.69
N GLN A 230 -4.53 8.69 -5.01
CA GLN A 230 -5.10 7.50 -5.63
C GLN A 230 -6.15 7.82 -6.69
N ILE A 231 -7.16 8.66 -6.37
CA ILE A 231 -8.25 9.01 -7.31
C ILE A 231 -7.78 9.91 -8.48
N ARG A 232 -6.54 10.40 -8.44
CA ARG A 232 -5.93 11.22 -9.49
C ARG A 232 -4.86 10.47 -10.28
N GLN A 233 -4.71 9.17 -10.05
CA GLN A 233 -3.92 8.29 -10.91
C GLN A 233 -4.61 8.12 -12.27
N GLY A 234 -3.82 7.75 -13.27
CA GLY A 234 -4.29 7.65 -14.65
C GLY A 234 -4.38 9.00 -15.36
N ASN A 235 -4.71 8.95 -16.65
CA ASN A 235 -4.90 10.15 -17.46
C ASN A 235 -6.31 10.74 -17.25
N THR A 236 -6.53 11.97 -17.72
CA THR A 236 -7.83 12.65 -17.60
C THR A 236 -8.96 11.87 -18.27
N LYS A 237 -8.70 11.25 -19.42
CA LYS A 237 -9.69 10.43 -20.14
C LYS A 237 -10.17 9.25 -19.29
N GLN A 238 -9.26 8.49 -18.70
CA GLN A 238 -9.60 7.33 -17.86
C GLN A 238 -10.47 7.72 -16.67
N ARG A 239 -10.15 8.84 -16.01
CA ARG A 239 -10.93 9.33 -14.86
C ARG A 239 -12.33 9.80 -15.26
N ILE A 240 -12.47 10.35 -16.47
CA ILE A 240 -13.78 10.69 -17.04
C ILE A 240 -14.55 9.40 -17.40
N ASP A 241 -13.89 8.46 -18.08
CA ASP A 241 -14.50 7.18 -18.46
C ASP A 241 -14.98 6.40 -17.21
N GLU A 242 -14.24 6.42 -16.09
CA GLU A 242 -14.67 5.83 -14.81
C GLU A 242 -15.86 6.57 -14.19
N PHE A 243 -15.87 7.90 -14.23
CA PHE A 243 -16.97 8.72 -13.72
C PHE A 243 -18.28 8.47 -14.48
N GLU A 244 -18.22 8.37 -15.82
CA GLU A 244 -19.40 8.08 -16.66
C GLU A 244 -19.91 6.63 -16.49
N ALA A 245 -19.09 5.73 -15.93
CA ALA A 245 -19.45 4.34 -15.68
C ALA A 245 -20.06 4.09 -14.28
N MET A 246 -20.07 5.09 -13.39
CA MET A 246 -20.65 5.04 -12.04
C MET A 246 -22.16 5.33 -12.04
#